data_AF-A0A1U7WK14-F1
#
_entry.id   AF-A0A1U7WK14-F1
#
_cell.length_a   1.000
_cell.length_b   1.000
_cell.length_c   1.000
_cell.angle_alpha   90.00
_cell.angle_beta   90.00
_cell.angle_gamma   90.00
#
_symmetry.space_group_name_H-M   'P 1'
#
loop_
_entity.id
_entity.type
_entity.pdbx_description
1 polymer ?
#
loop_
_entity_poly.entity_id
_entity_poly.type
_entity_poly.pdbx_seq_one_letter_code
_entity_poly.pdbx_strand_id
1 'polypeptide(L)'
;MAENSSQDKPKPGLRKPIFVKVENLTPGTNGHTLIVKVLESNTVLQKGRSVSPHLRNTSISEWLIGDETSTILFTTRNDQGVKESCLRQYKDSSATSLVL
;
A
#
# COMPACT_ATOMS: atom_id res chain seq x y z
N MET A 1 -6.75 -48.28 10.64
CA MET A 1 -6.13 -47.25 11.50
C MET A 1 -5.20 -46.41 10.63
N ALA A 2 -5.42 -45.10 10.53
CA ALA A 2 -4.43 -44.17 9.98
C ALA A 2 -4.58 -42.86 10.75
N GLU A 3 -3.62 -42.60 11.64
CA GLU A 3 -3.49 -41.40 12.45
C GLU A 3 -2.75 -40.34 11.62
N ASN A 4 -3.40 -39.21 11.33
CA ASN A 4 -2.77 -38.10 10.61
C ASN A 4 -2.34 -37.05 11.63
N SER A 5 -1.06 -37.05 11.98
CA SER A 5 -0.43 -36.09 12.88
C SER A 5 -0.25 -34.73 12.17
N SER A 6 -1.22 -33.84 12.29
CA SER A 6 -1.10 -32.44 11.89
C SER A 6 -0.12 -31.73 12.83
N GLN A 7 1.13 -31.54 12.39
CA GLN A 7 2.11 -30.76 13.13
C GLN A 7 1.74 -29.28 13.13
N ASP A 8 1.27 -28.79 14.28
CA ASP A 8 1.07 -27.38 14.57
C ASP A 8 2.44 -26.71 14.82
N LYS A 9 3.10 -26.27 13.74
CA LYS A 9 4.28 -25.40 13.86
C LYS A 9 3.81 -24.02 14.34
N PRO A 10 4.31 -23.50 15.47
CA PRO A 10 3.91 -22.18 15.95
C PRO A 10 4.28 -21.15 14.89
N LYS A 11 3.27 -20.53 14.28
CA LYS A 11 3.47 -19.39 13.37
C LYS A 11 4.27 -18.33 14.13
N PRO A 12 5.40 -17.83 13.58
CA PRO A 12 6.14 -16.76 14.21
C PRO A 12 5.18 -15.61 14.55
N GLY A 13 5.14 -15.21 15.83
CA GLY A 13 4.26 -14.15 16.28
C GLY A 13 4.49 -12.88 15.45
N LEU A 14 3.42 -12.30 14.90
CA LEU A 14 3.52 -11.06 14.13
C LEU A 14 4.11 -9.98 15.03
N ARG A 15 5.25 -9.42 14.60
CA ARG A 15 5.89 -8.30 15.29
C ARG A 15 4.99 -7.08 15.20
N LYS A 16 4.92 -6.30 16.29
CA LYS A 16 4.19 -5.03 16.31
C LYS A 16 4.73 -4.13 15.19
N PRO A 17 3.86 -3.51 14.37
CA PRO A 17 4.30 -2.59 13.34
C PRO A 17 4.97 -1.36 13.98
N ILE A 18 6.06 -0.89 13.37
CA ILE A 18 6.74 0.35 13.76
C ILE A 18 6.35 1.40 12.73
N PHE A 19 5.78 2.51 13.20
CA PHE A 19 5.38 3.61 12.34
C PHE A 19 6.50 4.64 12.26
N VAL A 20 6.87 5.02 11.05
CA VAL A 20 7.91 6.02 10.77
C VAL A 20 7.23 7.33 10.33
N LYS A 21 7.90 8.46 10.52
CA LYS A 21 7.46 9.77 10.05
C LYS A 21 8.02 10.05 8.66
N VAL A 22 7.33 10.90 7.90
CA VAL A 22 7.69 11.17 6.50
C VAL A 22 9.09 11.80 6.36
N GLU A 23 9.52 12.63 7.31
CA GLU A 23 10.87 13.25 7.34
C GLU A 23 12.02 12.26 7.44
N ASN A 24 11.77 11.07 8.00
CA ASN A 24 12.81 10.08 8.29
C ASN A 24 12.98 9.08 7.13
N LEU A 25 12.30 9.29 6.01
CA LEU A 25 12.47 8.46 4.83
C LEU A 25 13.78 8.81 4.12
N THR A 26 14.56 7.76 3.82
CA THR A 26 15.84 7.89 3.13
C THR A 26 15.76 7.12 1.80
N PRO A 27 16.27 7.69 0.69
CA PRO A 27 16.34 6.96 -0.57
C PRO A 27 17.10 5.64 -0.44
N GLY A 28 16.58 4.57 -1.04
CA GLY A 28 17.20 3.24 -1.01
C GLY A 28 16.80 2.36 0.18
N THR A 29 15.99 2.87 1.12
CA THR A 29 15.39 2.06 2.18
C THR A 29 13.97 1.59 1.75
N ASN A 30 13.52 0.43 2.25
CA ASN A 30 12.21 -0.17 1.92
C ASN A 30 11.59 -0.84 3.16
N GLY A 31 10.29 -1.12 3.15
CA GLY A 31 9.56 -1.78 4.24
C GLY A 31 9.12 -0.85 5.38
N HIS A 32 8.91 0.44 5.09
CA HIS A 32 8.48 1.42 6.08
C HIS A 32 6.95 1.43 6.16
N THR A 33 6.43 1.44 7.38
CA THR A 33 5.00 1.65 7.61
C THR A 33 4.79 3.09 8.05
N LEU A 34 3.94 3.82 7.31
CA LEU A 34 3.62 5.21 7.62
C LEU A 34 2.13 5.35 7.96
N ILE A 35 1.82 6.39 8.73
CA ILE A 35 0.45 6.86 8.96
C ILE A 35 0.35 8.23 8.29
N VAL A 36 -0.38 8.30 7.19
CA VAL A 36 -0.46 9.52 6.37
C VAL A 36 -1.89 9.82 5.97
N LYS A 37 -2.16 11.10 5.71
CA LYS A 37 -3.40 11.55 5.11
C LYS A 37 -3.23 11.67 3.61
N VAL A 38 -4.24 11.24 2.87
CA VAL A 38 -4.33 11.48 1.43
C VAL A 38 -4.85 12.89 1.21
N LEU A 39 -4.07 13.70 0.49
CA LEU A 39 -4.44 15.07 0.11
C LEU A 39 -5.08 15.08 -1.28
N GLU A 40 -4.40 14.47 -2.26
CA GLU A 40 -4.85 14.45 -3.65
C GLU A 40 -4.48 13.13 -4.33
N SER A 41 -5.29 12.71 -5.31
CA SER A 41 -5.07 11.50 -6.09
C SER A 41 -5.38 11.78 -7.56
N ASN A 42 -4.35 11.81 -8.41
CA ASN A 42 -4.47 12.13 -9.82
C ASN A 42 -4.07 10.92 -10.67
N THR A 43 -4.94 10.51 -11.60
CA THR A 43 -4.55 9.47 -12.57
C THR A 43 -3.84 10.13 -13.73
N VAL A 44 -2.54 9.88 -13.86
CA VAL A 44 -1.67 10.53 -14.85
C VAL A 44 -1.60 9.73 -16.15
N LEU A 45 -1.85 8.43 -16.09
CA LEU A 45 -1.86 7.57 -17.27
C LEU A 45 -3.00 6.56 -17.17
N GLN A 46 -3.85 6.52 -18.20
CA GLN A 46 -4.82 5.45 -18.40
C GLN A 46 -4.62 4.89 -19.80
N LYS A 47 -3.87 3.79 -19.91
CA LYS A 47 -3.73 3.13 -21.21
C LYS A 47 -4.95 2.24 -21.43
N GLY A 48 -5.90 2.77 -22.20
CA GLY A 48 -7.20 2.16 -22.46
C GLY A 48 -7.13 0.71 -22.94
N ARG A 49 -8.16 -0.05 -22.52
CA ARG A 49 -8.45 -1.45 -22.84
C ARG A 49 -8.12 -1.75 -24.30
N SER A 50 -7.03 -2.49 -24.55
CA SER A 50 -6.85 -3.06 -25.87
C SER A 50 -7.92 -4.12 -26.09
N VAL A 51 -8.41 -4.21 -27.31
CA VAL A 51 -9.29 -5.27 -27.80
C VAL A 51 -8.69 -6.69 -27.70
N SER A 52 -7.41 -6.80 -27.31
CA SER A 52 -6.71 -8.05 -27.06
C SER A 52 -6.59 -8.34 -25.56
N PRO A 53 -6.92 -9.55 -25.09
CA PRO A 53 -6.77 -9.97 -23.69
C PRO A 53 -5.32 -10.00 -23.20
N HIS A 54 -4.34 -9.80 -24.08
CA HIS A 54 -2.91 -9.81 -23.73
C HIS A 54 -2.32 -8.42 -23.41
N LEU A 55 -3.01 -7.31 -23.68
CA LEU A 55 -2.52 -5.98 -23.28
C LEU A 55 -3.12 -5.60 -21.93
N ARG A 56 -2.33 -5.78 -20.86
CA ARG A 56 -2.75 -5.47 -19.50
C ARG A 56 -3.09 -3.99 -19.39
N ASN A 57 -4.30 -3.70 -18.93
CA ASN A 57 -4.74 -2.35 -18.60
C ASN A 57 -3.72 -1.76 -17.60
N THR A 58 -2.99 -0.74 -18.02
CA THR A 58 -1.98 -0.09 -17.17
C THR A 58 -2.51 1.28 -16.82
N SER A 59 -2.87 1.48 -15.55
CA SER A 59 -3.11 2.81 -15.01
C SER A 59 -1.96 3.22 -14.12
N ILE A 60 -1.59 4.49 -14.18
CA ILE A 60 -0.61 5.09 -13.27
C ILE A 60 -1.30 6.26 -12.62
N SER A 61 -1.26 6.31 -11.29
CA SER A 61 -1.74 7.44 -10.53
C SER A 61 -0.67 7.98 -9.62
N GLU A 62 -0.64 9.30 -9.50
CA GLU A 62 0.19 10.03 -8.57
C GLU A 62 -0.67 10.48 -7.40
N TRP A 63 -0.19 10.22 -6.20
CA TRP A 63 -0.89 10.44 -4.95
C TRP A 63 -0.05 11.38 -4.09
N LEU A 64 -0.62 12.52 -3.73
CA LEU A 64 -0.04 13.42 -2.77
C LEU A 64 -0.54 13.03 -1.38
N ILE A 65 0.39 12.59 -0.55
CA ILE A 65 0.15 12.10 0.81
C ILE A 65 1.08 12.80 1.78
N GLY A 66 0.70 12.91 3.05
CA GLY A 66 1.60 13.50 4.05
C GLY A 66 1.10 13.36 5.47
N ASP A 67 2.00 13.67 6.40
CA ASP A 67 1.73 13.81 7.83
C ASP A 67 1.93 15.28 8.26
N GLU A 68 2.00 15.54 9.57
CA GLU A 68 2.28 16.89 10.08
C GLU A 68 3.67 17.41 9.72
N THR A 69 4.59 16.54 9.29
CA THR A 69 5.98 16.88 9.09
C THR A 69 6.28 17.20 7.63
N SER A 70 5.83 16.37 6.68
CA SER A 70 6.07 16.60 5.26
C SER A 70 5.10 15.82 4.35
N THR A 71 5.15 16.13 3.06
CA THR A 71 4.35 15.47 2.02
C THR A 71 5.26 14.75 1.03
N ILE A 72 4.76 13.64 0.47
CA ILE A 72 5.41 12.84 -0.55
C ILE A 72 4.45 12.64 -1.72
N LEU A 73 5.03 12.64 -2.92
CA LEU A 73 4.36 12.20 -4.13
C LEU A 73 4.66 10.71 -4.37
N PHE A 74 3.63 9.88 -4.32
CA PHE A 74 3.76 8.44 -4.55
C PHE A 74 3.07 8.02 -5.85
N THR A 75 3.78 7.23 -6.65
CA THR A 75 3.25 6.69 -7.91
C THR A 75 2.74 5.27 -7.69
N THR A 76 1.45 5.06 -7.86
CA THR A 76 0.80 3.74 -7.85
C THR A 76 0.57 3.24 -9.27
N ARG A 77 0.62 1.90 -9.44
CA ARG A 77 0.24 1.24 -10.69
C ARG A 77 -1.04 0.43 -10.51
N ASN A 78 -1.92 0.52 -11.50
CA ASN A 78 -3.16 -0.25 -11.60
C ASN A 78 -4.06 -0.06 -10.37
N ASP A 79 -4.57 -1.16 -9.86
CA ASP A 79 -5.45 -1.33 -8.71
C ASP A 79 -4.76 -1.09 -7.35
N GLN A 80 -3.44 -0.87 -7.33
CA GLN A 80 -2.71 -0.45 -6.12
C GLN A 80 -3.11 0.96 -5.66
N GLY A 81 -3.58 1.79 -6.59
CA GLY A 81 -4.09 3.14 -6.33
C GLY A 81 -5.62 3.19 -6.22
N VAL A 82 -6.31 2.07 -5.96
CA VAL A 82 -7.75 2.13 -5.70
C VAL A 82 -7.95 2.58 -4.26
N LYS A 83 -8.73 3.65 -4.04
CA LYS A 83 -9.05 4.16 -2.69
C LYS A 83 -9.43 3.00 -1.75
N GLU A 84 -10.26 2.07 -2.21
CA GLU A 84 -10.73 0.90 -1.45
C GLU A 84 -9.68 -0.20 -1.17
N SER A 85 -8.62 -0.36 -1.98
CA SER A 85 -7.62 -1.41 -1.77
C SER A 85 -6.56 -1.01 -0.73
N CYS A 86 -6.25 0.28 -0.61
CA CYS A 86 -5.36 0.84 0.41
C CYS A 86 -6.09 1.13 1.75
N LEU A 87 -7.41 1.36 1.72
CA LEU A 87 -8.26 1.63 2.90
C LEU A 87 -8.46 0.43 3.85
N ARG A 88 -7.77 -0.70 3.65
CA ARG A 88 -8.05 -1.91 4.44
C ARG A 88 -7.54 -1.88 5.89
N GLN A 89 -6.95 -0.78 6.37
CA GLN A 89 -6.59 -0.64 7.79
C GLN A 89 -6.73 0.79 8.32
N TYR A 90 -7.95 1.21 8.66
CA TYR A 90 -8.34 1.81 9.96
C TYR A 90 -9.78 2.30 9.82
N LYS A 91 -10.73 1.63 10.47
CA LYS A 91 -12.17 1.82 10.22
C LYS A 91 -12.74 3.16 10.72
N ASP A 92 -11.99 3.94 11.49
CA ASP A 92 -12.52 5.14 12.16
C ASP A 92 -11.58 6.36 12.17
N SER A 93 -10.57 6.42 11.30
CA SER A 93 -9.74 7.62 11.18
C SER A 93 -9.31 7.80 9.73
N SER A 94 -9.33 9.04 9.23
CA SER A 94 -8.91 9.44 7.88
C SER A 94 -7.43 9.12 7.53
N ALA A 95 -6.74 8.38 8.40
CA ALA A 95 -5.36 7.99 8.28
C ALA A 95 -5.25 6.68 7.49
N THR A 96 -4.53 6.72 6.39
CA THR A 96 -4.24 5.54 5.56
C THR A 96 -2.86 5.02 5.93
N SER A 97 -2.74 3.71 6.17
CA SER A 97 -1.44 3.08 6.36
C SER A 97 -0.84 2.72 5.02
N LEU A 98 0.29 3.34 4.67
CA LEU A 98 1.05 3.01 3.47
C LEU A 98 2.29 2.22 3.88
N VAL A 99 2.51 1.10 3.19
CA VAL A 99 3.74 0.32 3.29
C VAL A 99 4.56 0.62 2.04
N LEU A 100 5.68 1.34 2.22
CA LEU A 100 6.65 1.67 1.18
C LEU A 100 7.84 0.71 1.26
#